data_AF-A0A232EE62-F1
#
_entry.id   AF-A0A232EE62-F1
#
_cell.length_a   1.000
_cell.length_b   1.000
_cell.length_c   1.000
_cell.angle_alpha   90.00
_cell.angle_beta   90.00
_cell.angle_gamma   90.00
#
_symmetry.space_group_name_H-M   'P 1'
#
loop_
_entity.id
_entity.type
_entity.pdbx_description
1 polymer ?
#
loop_
_entity_poly.entity_id
_entity_poly.type
_entity_poly.pdbx_seq_one_letter_code
_entity_poly.pdbx_strand_id
1 'polypeptide(L)'
;MYVNKGIDVDCIKLLVGIDGAPLAVSSEKGLWIVSCSENILKLVEVLSIYHGEDKPTDVNEFFKQFQEEITFFINNGIDYKNKHYSVTFEQLVCDAPAKEYVLCVKYHSEYYSCSKCTIEGEYDGAVHFPGEICTLRTDEKMKNRQYNDSTNAAL
;
A
#
# COMPACT_ATOMS: atom_id res chain seq x y z
N MET A 1 13.19 -17.01 -4.77
CA MET A 1 12.88 -17.54 -3.41
C MET A 1 14.12 -18.10 -2.70
N TYR A 2 14.37 -17.70 -1.45
CA TYR A 2 15.50 -18.03 -0.55
C TYR A 2 16.16 -19.39 -0.74
N VAL A 3 15.34 -20.43 -0.85
CA VAL A 3 15.83 -21.80 -0.84
C VAL A 3 16.62 -22.17 -2.10
N ASN A 4 16.40 -21.48 -3.21
CA ASN A 4 17.18 -21.68 -4.44
C ASN A 4 18.56 -20.99 -4.39
N LYS A 5 18.78 -20.09 -3.43
CA LYS A 5 20.03 -19.36 -3.26
C LYS A 5 20.86 -19.84 -2.05
N GLY A 6 20.47 -20.95 -1.42
CA GLY A 6 21.21 -21.57 -0.31
C GLY A 6 21.21 -20.75 0.98
N ILE A 7 20.26 -19.82 1.13
CA ILE A 7 20.11 -19.04 2.36
C ILE A 7 19.23 -19.80 3.33
N ASP A 8 19.75 -20.07 4.52
CA ASP A 8 19.06 -20.76 5.61
C ASP A 8 18.38 -19.75 6.55
N VAL A 9 17.04 -19.68 6.48
CA VAL A 9 16.19 -18.85 7.34
C VAL A 9 15.00 -19.65 7.84
N ASP A 10 14.49 -19.33 9.02
CA ASP A 10 13.25 -19.92 9.56
C ASP A 10 12.01 -19.07 9.26
N CYS A 11 12.22 -17.80 8.87
CA CYS A 11 11.19 -16.84 8.57
C CYS A 11 11.51 -16.05 7.30
N ILE A 12 10.55 -16.01 6.39
CA ILE A 12 10.56 -15.18 5.19
C ILE A 12 9.84 -13.88 5.52
N LYS A 13 10.56 -12.76 5.46
CA LYS A 13 10.04 -11.42 5.72
C LYS A 13 9.76 -10.71 4.40
N LEU A 14 8.49 -10.39 4.16
CA LEU A 14 8.03 -9.78 2.93
C LEU A 14 7.84 -8.26 3.12
N LEU A 15 8.40 -7.51 2.18
CA LEU A 15 8.22 -6.09 1.99
C LEU A 15 7.39 -5.93 0.71
N VAL A 16 6.21 -5.34 0.78
CA VAL A 16 5.34 -5.22 -0.38
C VAL A 16 5.34 -3.79 -0.88
N GLY A 17 5.73 -3.62 -2.14
CA GLY A 17 5.78 -2.34 -2.82
C GLY A 17 4.53 -2.12 -3.66
N ILE A 18 3.95 -0.92 -3.59
CA ILE A 18 2.87 -0.49 -4.47
C ILE A 18 3.31 0.78 -5.16
N ASP A 19 3.21 0.80 -6.49
CA ASP A 19 3.65 1.92 -7.30
C ASP A 19 2.69 2.15 -8.49
N GLY A 20 2.51 3.43 -8.83
CA GLY A 20 1.76 3.89 -9.98
C GLY A 20 2.72 4.48 -11.01
N ALA A 21 2.80 3.89 -12.20
CA ALA A 21 3.72 4.34 -13.24
C ALA A 21 2.98 4.78 -14.51
N PRO A 22 3.30 5.95 -15.09
CA PRO A 22 2.72 6.37 -16.37
C PRO A 22 3.21 5.49 -17.51
N LEU A 23 2.33 5.11 -18.44
CA LEU A 23 2.71 4.32 -19.62
C LEU A 23 3.22 5.17 -20.79
N ALA A 24 2.76 6.41 -20.90
CA ALA A 24 3.24 7.36 -21.89
C ALA A 24 3.12 8.80 -21.38
N VAL A 25 3.95 9.69 -21.92
CA VAL A 25 4.03 11.12 -21.54
C VAL A 25 2.69 11.87 -21.76
N SER A 26 1.82 11.36 -22.64
CA SER A 26 0.55 11.99 -23.02
C SER A 26 -0.67 11.07 -22.92
N SER A 27 -0.54 9.88 -22.32
CA SER A 27 -1.70 9.01 -22.11
C SER A 27 -2.18 9.13 -20.68
N GLU A 28 -3.49 9.20 -20.51
CA GLU A 28 -4.16 9.01 -19.21
C GLU A 28 -3.78 7.63 -18.61
N LYS A 29 -3.43 6.65 -19.47
CA LYS A 29 -3.10 5.29 -19.07
C LYS A 29 -1.90 5.16 -18.13
N GLY A 30 -2.14 4.48 -17.01
CA GLY A 30 -1.14 4.13 -16.00
C GLY A 30 -1.08 2.62 -15.72
N LEU A 31 0.06 2.18 -15.22
CA LEU A 31 0.23 0.89 -14.56
C LEU A 31 0.14 1.06 -13.05
N TRP A 32 -0.51 0.10 -12.40
CA TRP A 32 -0.44 -0.06 -10.96
C TRP A 32 0.18 -1.41 -10.64
N ILE A 33 1.31 -1.40 -9.94
CA ILE A 33 2.16 -2.57 -9.75
C ILE A 33 2.17 -2.92 -8.27
N VAL A 34 1.88 -4.19 -7.97
CA VAL A 34 2.20 -4.77 -6.66
C VAL A 34 3.47 -5.59 -6.84
N SER A 35 4.50 -5.21 -6.10
CA SER A 35 5.78 -5.89 -6.05
C SER A 35 6.03 -6.42 -4.65
N CYS A 36 6.87 -7.43 -4.56
CA CYS A 36 7.31 -7.98 -3.30
C CYS A 36 8.82 -8.08 -3.30
N SER A 37 9.40 -7.70 -2.18
CA SER A 37 10.80 -7.88 -1.90
C SER A 37 10.97 -8.59 -0.59
N GLU A 38 12.14 -9.17 -0.42
CA GLU A 38 12.58 -9.66 0.86
C GLU A 38 13.84 -8.88 1.27
N ASN A 39 14.10 -8.80 2.57
CA ASN A 39 15.11 -7.87 3.09
C ASN A 39 16.56 -8.40 3.02
N ILE A 40 16.80 -9.66 2.66
CA ILE A 40 18.11 -10.31 2.71
C ILE A 40 18.76 -10.40 1.33
N LEU A 41 18.09 -11.00 0.35
CA LEU A 41 18.53 -11.08 -1.05
C LEU A 41 18.35 -9.76 -1.80
N LYS A 42 17.53 -8.84 -1.28
CA LYS A 42 17.18 -7.55 -1.90
C LYS A 42 16.68 -7.71 -3.33
N LEU A 43 15.98 -8.82 -3.58
CA LEU A 43 15.35 -9.06 -4.88
C LEU A 43 13.94 -8.49 -4.84
N VAL A 44 13.55 -7.82 -5.91
CA VAL A 44 12.19 -7.34 -6.12
C VAL A 44 11.56 -8.19 -7.21
N GLU A 45 10.44 -8.81 -6.91
CA GLU A 45 9.61 -9.58 -7.84
C GLU A 45 8.27 -8.87 -8.02
N VAL A 46 7.77 -8.84 -9.26
CA VAL A 46 6.44 -8.29 -9.55
C VAL A 46 5.41 -9.39 -9.29
N LEU A 47 4.42 -9.10 -8.44
CA LEU A 47 3.33 -10.01 -8.13
C LEU A 47 2.12 -9.79 -9.04
N SER A 48 1.76 -8.52 -9.27
CA SER A 48 0.63 -8.17 -10.12
C SER A 48 0.83 -6.83 -10.82
N ILE A 49 0.17 -6.70 -11.96
CA ILE A 49 0.11 -5.47 -12.75
C ILE A 49 -1.34 -5.25 -13.14
N TYR A 50 -1.86 -4.08 -12.79
CA TYR A 50 -3.08 -3.54 -13.36
C TYR A 50 -2.73 -2.51 -14.44
N HIS A 51 -3.50 -2.52 -15.53
CA HIS A 51 -3.43 -1.49 -16.56
C HIS A 51 -4.81 -0.85 -16.73
N GLY A 52 -4.85 0.48 -16.80
CA GLY A 52 -6.10 1.21 -16.95
C GLY A 52 -5.83 2.65 -17.36
N GLU A 53 -6.90 3.37 -17.70
CA GLU A 53 -6.86 4.82 -17.92
C GLU A 53 -6.63 5.60 -16.62
N ASP A 54 -6.94 5.00 -15.47
CA ASP A 54 -6.74 5.57 -14.15
C ASP A 54 -6.28 4.48 -13.19
N LYS A 55 -6.06 4.86 -11.92
CA LYS A 55 -5.92 3.88 -10.84
C LYS A 55 -7.21 3.05 -10.67
N PRO A 56 -7.11 1.79 -10.21
CA PRO A 56 -8.31 0.97 -10.02
C PRO A 56 -9.31 1.65 -9.09
N THR A 57 -10.59 1.68 -9.47
CA THR A 57 -11.62 2.47 -8.77
C THR A 57 -11.88 2.00 -7.35
N ASP A 58 -11.75 0.70 -7.08
CA ASP A 58 -11.89 0.11 -5.77
C ASP A 58 -10.59 -0.56 -5.34
N VAL A 59 -9.97 0.00 -4.29
CA VAL A 59 -8.71 -0.52 -3.76
C VAL A 59 -8.88 -1.87 -3.06
N ASN A 60 -10.04 -2.14 -2.47
CA ASN A 60 -10.33 -3.43 -1.84
C ASN A 60 -10.43 -4.52 -2.91
N GLU A 61 -11.04 -4.21 -4.05
CA GLU A 61 -11.10 -5.14 -5.18
C GLU A 61 -9.70 -5.38 -5.77
N PHE A 62 -8.92 -4.31 -5.95
CA PHE A 62 -7.54 -4.40 -6.45
C PHE A 62 -6.65 -5.29 -5.58
N PHE A 63 -6.77 -5.21 -4.25
CA PHE A 63 -5.97 -6.02 -3.32
C PHE A 63 -6.58 -7.36 -2.92
N LYS A 64 -7.81 -7.69 -3.35
CA LYS A 64 -8.54 -8.86 -2.83
C LYS A 64 -7.74 -10.16 -2.95
N GLN A 65 -7.27 -10.48 -4.16
CA GLN A 65 -6.51 -11.70 -4.39
C GLN A 65 -5.19 -11.71 -3.61
N PHE A 66 -4.46 -10.59 -3.63
CA PHE A 66 -3.22 -10.45 -2.87
C PHE A 66 -3.45 -10.65 -1.36
N GLN A 67 -4.51 -10.06 -0.80
CA GLN A 67 -4.89 -10.20 0.60
C GLN A 67 -5.17 -11.66 0.97
N GLU A 68 -5.92 -12.38 0.14
CA GLU A 68 -6.24 -13.79 0.36
C GLU A 68 -4.96 -14.64 0.37
N GLU A 69 -4.09 -14.46 -0.61
CA GLU A 69 -2.83 -15.21 -0.75
C GLU A 69 -1.85 -14.90 0.39
N ILE A 70 -1.61 -13.62 0.70
CA ILE A 70 -0.66 -13.25 1.76
C ILE A 70 -1.15 -13.71 3.13
N THR A 71 -2.46 -13.65 3.39
CA THR A 71 -3.05 -14.16 4.63
C THR A 71 -2.90 -15.66 4.75
N PHE A 72 -3.10 -16.39 3.64
CA PHE A 72 -2.85 -17.83 3.61
C PHE A 72 -1.39 -18.15 3.97
N PHE A 73 -0.41 -17.46 3.37
CA PHE A 73 1.00 -17.71 3.66
C PHE A 73 1.43 -17.30 5.07
N ILE A 74 0.92 -16.17 5.60
CA ILE A 74 1.20 -15.75 6.99
C ILE A 74 0.70 -16.82 7.98
N ASN A 75 -0.50 -17.35 7.77
CA ASN A 75 -1.12 -18.30 8.71
C ASN A 75 -0.56 -19.72 8.58
N ASN A 76 -0.15 -20.13 7.39
CA ASN A 76 0.23 -21.52 7.11
C ASN A 76 1.73 -21.72 6.83
N GLY A 77 2.50 -20.65 6.64
CA GLY A 77 3.89 -20.76 6.21
C GLY A 77 4.04 -21.36 4.81
N ILE A 78 5.25 -21.82 4.50
CA ILE A 78 5.58 -22.53 3.26
C ILE A 78 6.45 -23.76 3.59
N ASP A 79 6.07 -24.93 3.09
CA ASP A 79 6.86 -26.15 3.19
C ASP A 79 7.71 -26.35 1.92
N TYR A 80 9.02 -26.47 2.09
CA TYR A 80 9.92 -26.74 0.96
C TYR A 80 11.20 -27.48 1.39
N LYS A 81 11.56 -28.55 0.67
CA LYS A 81 12.73 -29.41 0.95
C LYS A 81 12.82 -29.86 2.43
N ASN A 82 11.72 -30.39 2.97
CA ASN A 82 11.61 -30.88 4.37
C ASN A 82 11.85 -29.81 5.44
N LYS A 83 11.76 -28.52 5.09
CA LYS A 83 11.80 -27.42 6.05
C LYS A 83 10.51 -26.61 5.93
N HIS A 84 9.97 -26.23 7.08
CA HIS A 84 8.87 -25.30 7.20
C HIS A 84 9.40 -23.88 7.39
N TYR A 85 8.91 -22.94 6.60
CA TYR A 85 9.27 -21.52 6.66
C TYR A 85 8.05 -20.72 7.10
N SER A 86 8.15 -20.02 8.22
CA SER A 86 7.15 -19.02 8.58
C SER A 86 7.21 -17.84 7.61
N VAL A 87 6.09 -17.15 7.41
CA VAL A 87 6.01 -15.96 6.55
C VAL A 87 5.47 -14.79 7.36
N THR A 88 6.06 -13.62 7.18
CA THR A 88 5.59 -12.37 7.81
C THR A 88 5.50 -11.26 6.78
N PHE A 89 4.44 -10.46 6.89
CA PHE A 89 4.31 -9.19 6.18
C PHE A 89 4.88 -8.09 7.07
N GLU A 90 6.08 -7.63 6.74
CA GLU A 90 6.83 -6.71 7.60
C GLU A 90 6.48 -5.26 7.29
N GLN A 91 6.41 -4.88 6.01
CA GLN A 91 6.15 -3.49 5.61
C GLN A 91 5.39 -3.40 4.30
N LEU A 92 4.57 -2.36 4.22
CA LEU A 92 4.03 -1.83 2.97
C LEU A 92 4.81 -0.57 2.58
N VAL A 93 5.37 -0.58 1.38
CA VAL A 93 6.20 0.48 0.83
C VAL A 93 5.45 1.12 -0.33
N CYS A 94 5.26 2.43 -0.26
CA CYS A 94 4.55 3.21 -1.26
C CYS A 94 5.08 4.64 -1.25
N ASP A 95 5.04 5.30 -2.41
CA ASP A 95 5.18 6.74 -2.48
C ASP A 95 3.91 7.43 -1.93
N ALA A 96 3.90 8.76 -1.85
CA ALA A 96 2.76 9.48 -1.26
C ALA A 96 1.43 9.22 -2.02
N PRO A 97 1.36 9.37 -3.37
CA PRO A 97 0.15 9.05 -4.13
C PRO A 97 -0.37 7.62 -3.94
N ALA A 98 0.50 6.60 -3.98
CA ALA A 98 0.07 5.21 -3.78
C ALA A 98 -0.38 4.97 -2.34
N LYS A 99 0.29 5.58 -1.35
CA LYS A 99 -0.09 5.49 0.06
C LYS A 99 -1.50 6.01 0.30
N GLU A 100 -1.84 7.15 -0.28
CA GLU A 100 -3.17 7.76 -0.12
C GLU A 100 -4.27 6.92 -0.76
N TYR A 101 -3.98 6.35 -1.93
CA TYR A 101 -4.86 5.43 -2.61
C TYR A 101 -5.15 4.19 -1.76
N VAL A 102 -4.11 3.56 -1.21
CA VAL A 102 -4.21 2.38 -0.35
C VAL A 102 -4.94 2.66 0.95
N LEU A 103 -4.65 3.79 1.59
CA LEU A 103 -5.27 4.17 2.86
C LEU A 103 -6.67 4.80 2.69
N CYS A 104 -7.12 5.02 1.45
CA CYS A 104 -8.36 5.72 1.14
C CYS A 104 -8.45 7.10 1.83
N VAL A 105 -7.36 7.85 1.87
CA VAL A 105 -7.31 9.22 2.40
C VAL A 105 -7.16 10.25 1.27
N LYS A 106 -7.33 11.52 1.60
CA LYS A 106 -7.16 12.64 0.67
C LYS A 106 -5.74 12.73 0.13
N TYR A 107 -5.60 13.31 -1.06
CA TYR A 107 -4.32 13.45 -1.74
C TYR A 107 -3.31 14.24 -0.87
N HIS A 108 -2.00 13.96 -0.85
CA HIS A 108 -1.04 14.55 0.13
C HIS A 108 -1.05 16.08 0.13
N SER A 109 -1.39 16.69 -1.00
CA SER A 109 -1.44 18.13 -1.17
C SER A 109 -2.77 18.77 -0.75
N GLU A 110 -3.74 18.00 -0.25
CA GLU A 110 -5.02 18.50 0.26
C GLU A 110 -4.95 18.86 1.76
N TYR A 111 -5.80 19.78 2.20
CA TYR A 111 -5.87 20.21 3.61
C TYR A 111 -6.14 19.07 4.59
N TYR A 112 -6.92 18.06 4.22
CA TYR A 112 -7.22 16.90 5.08
C TYR A 112 -6.37 15.67 4.73
N SER A 113 -5.14 15.86 4.24
CA SER A 113 -4.29 14.76 3.75
C SER A 113 -3.53 13.98 4.83
N CYS A 114 -3.57 14.41 6.09
CA CYS A 114 -2.91 13.68 7.18
C CYS A 114 -3.41 12.23 7.23
N SER A 115 -2.52 11.26 7.05
CA SER A 115 -2.88 9.84 6.99
C SER A 115 -3.23 9.24 8.35
N LYS A 116 -3.00 9.97 9.45
CA LYS A 116 -3.13 9.47 10.83
C LYS A 116 -4.38 10.00 11.55
N CYS A 117 -4.69 11.28 11.39
CA CYS A 117 -5.82 11.93 12.04
C CYS A 117 -6.57 12.83 11.06
N THR A 118 -7.70 13.38 11.50
CA THR A 118 -8.59 14.25 10.70
C THR A 118 -8.21 15.73 10.81
N ILE A 119 -6.95 16.04 11.10
CA ILE A 119 -6.50 17.43 11.23
C ILE A 119 -6.61 18.14 9.89
N GLU A 120 -7.07 19.38 9.92
CA GLU A 120 -6.99 20.28 8.78
C GLU A 120 -5.62 20.95 8.76
N GLY A 121 -4.95 20.88 7.61
CA GLY A 121 -3.67 21.49 7.38
C GLY A 121 -3.77 22.98 7.11
N GLU A 122 -2.62 23.63 7.12
CA GLU A 122 -2.44 25.02 6.72
C GLU A 122 -1.56 25.07 5.47
N TYR A 123 -1.80 26.04 4.59
CA TYR A 123 -1.02 26.21 3.37
C TYR A 123 0.00 27.34 3.53
N ASP A 124 1.28 26.99 3.46
CA ASP A 124 2.41 27.92 3.37
C ASP A 124 3.45 27.36 2.40
N GLY A 125 3.24 27.58 1.10
CA GLY A 125 4.04 26.99 0.02
C GLY A 125 3.83 25.48 -0.18
N ALA A 126 3.41 24.77 0.87
CA ALA A 126 2.90 23.40 0.88
C ALA A 126 1.91 23.24 2.04
N VAL A 127 1.07 22.20 1.99
CA VAL A 127 0.21 21.86 3.13
C VAL A 127 1.04 21.27 4.25
N HIS A 128 0.89 21.79 5.47
CA HIS A 128 1.53 21.29 6.68
C HIS A 128 0.55 21.22 7.86
N PHE A 129 0.94 20.50 8.92
CA PHE A 129 0.07 20.19 10.06
C PHE A 129 0.72 20.68 11.37
N PRO A 130 0.62 21.98 11.72
CA PRO A 130 1.31 22.54 12.89
C PRO A 130 0.58 22.25 14.22
N GLY A 131 -0.66 21.77 14.17
CA GLY A 131 -1.49 21.46 15.34
C GLY A 131 -1.22 20.08 15.97
N GLU A 132 -1.90 19.84 17.09
CA GLU A 132 -1.85 18.55 17.79
C GLU A 132 -2.64 17.45 17.07
N ILE A 133 -2.35 16.19 17.41
CA ILE A 133 -3.11 15.05 16.92
C ILE A 133 -4.55 15.17 17.43
N CYS A 134 -5.50 15.33 16.51
CA CYS A 134 -6.93 15.33 16.81
C CYS A 134 -7.52 13.90 16.71
N THR A 135 -8.74 13.76 16.18
CA THR A 135 -9.40 12.47 15.99
C THR A 135 -8.59 11.56 15.06
N LEU A 136 -8.14 10.42 15.59
CA LEU A 136 -7.45 9.40 14.80
C LEU A 136 -8.37 8.82 13.74
N ARG A 137 -7.80 8.52 12.57
CA ARG A 137 -8.50 7.75 11.55
C ARG A 137 -8.65 6.30 12.01
N THR A 138 -9.67 5.63 11.50
CA THR A 138 -9.99 4.24 11.85
C THR A 138 -10.00 3.38 10.60
N ASP A 139 -9.57 2.12 10.76
CA ASP A 139 -9.54 1.13 9.68
C ASP A 139 -10.92 0.93 9.05
N GLU A 140 -11.99 0.95 9.86
CA GLU A 140 -13.36 0.82 9.38
C GLU A 140 -13.73 1.95 8.40
N LYS A 141 -13.39 3.21 8.75
CA LYS A 141 -13.68 4.36 7.89
C LYS A 141 -12.80 4.38 6.64
N MET A 142 -11.55 3.93 6.74
CA MET A 142 -10.66 3.75 5.58
C MET A 142 -11.19 2.68 4.62
N LYS A 143 -11.56 1.50 5.16
CA LYS A 143 -12.15 0.39 4.38
C LYS A 143 -13.42 0.81 3.65
N ASN A 144 -14.26 1.62 4.32
CA ASN A 144 -15.48 2.17 3.77
C ASN A 144 -15.25 3.46 2.95
N ARG A 145 -13.99 3.86 2.72
CA ARG A 145 -13.58 5.00 1.86
C ARG A 145 -14.10 6.38 2.29
N GLN A 146 -14.57 6.53 3.54
CA GLN A 146 -15.23 7.74 4.04
C GLN A 146 -14.31 8.96 4.16
N TYR A 147 -13.00 8.74 4.10
CA TYR A 147 -11.99 9.79 4.20
C TYR A 147 -11.56 10.34 2.84
N ASN A 148 -11.93 9.67 1.75
CA ASN A 148 -11.60 10.07 0.38
C ASN A 148 -12.67 11.00 -0.22
N ASP A 149 -13.88 11.03 0.35
CA ASP A 149 -15.00 11.80 -0.19
C ASP A 149 -14.77 13.32 -0.12
N SER A 150 -15.07 14.02 -1.22
CA SER A 150 -14.99 15.48 -1.35
C SER A 150 -16.09 16.23 -0.59
N THR A 151 -17.01 15.51 0.06
CA THR A 151 -18.26 16.06 0.60
C THR A 151 -18.16 16.67 2.01
N ASN A 152 -16.98 16.73 2.64
CA ASN A 152 -16.81 17.39 3.94
C ASN A 152 -16.25 18.83 3.85
N ALA A 153 -16.34 19.47 2.67
CA ALA A 153 -15.97 20.88 2.50
C ALA A 153 -17.11 21.87 2.87
N ALA A 154 -18.14 21.44 3.60
CA ALA A 154 -19.24 22.31 4.01
C ALA A 154 -19.85 21.89 5.37
N LEU A 155 -19.19 22.27 6.46
CA LEU A 155 -19.85 22.67 7.71
C LEU A 155 -19.09 23.87 8.30
#